data_AF-A0A836CIH7-F1
#
_entry.id   AF-A0A836CIH7-F1
#
_cell.length_a   1.000
_cell.length_b   1.000
_cell.length_c   1.000
_cell.angle_alpha   90.00
_cell.angle_beta   90.00
_cell.angle_gamma   90.00
#
_symmetry.space_group_name_H-M   'P 1'
#
loop_
_entity.id
_entity.type
_entity.pdbx_description
1 polymer ?
#
loop_
_entity_poly.entity_id
_entity_poly.type
_entity_poly.pdbx_seq_one_letter_code
_entity_poly.pdbx_strand_id
1 'polypeptide(L)'
;MPRLRSKPHAVTPLDLVPTPLDGGEDGGRYPEYFPHPYEAELQEFKPEPWQLEVPKEADLVVPQYIDTEADLRAMLQDLTGCREVAIDLEHHSYRTFQGILCLMQLSTRSADYIIDAIALRRRLHLLAPLLADPRVLKVLHGADSDVLWLQRDAGAYVVNMFDTGRAARTLDLPSRGLAYALKEFCGFEADKKHQLGDWRVRPLPPAMLKYAQADTHYLLHVYDRLRAMLGTPEAIAQVLESSRELCLQRYEKEAFDPEGWRRVLQRIGGEGAGALDSAQQARMAALWDWRDALAREEDESPGYVMSAYLMLRLARAAPASHDALVRCAAPLPPLVQQRSDEVIALLAAAAAPAPSPDSVTPGRVGAQRRRGGGSYGRQFSVTPGASVATEGAAPMDVVGGGDGDGEKVSYCMWSMCRGGFALLVAWMV
;
A
#
# COMPACT_ATOMS: atom_id res chain seq x y z
N MET A 1 3.84 -0.28 -15.44
CA MET A 1 2.99 -0.15 -16.63
C MET A 1 1.52 -0.19 -16.19
N PRO A 2 0.74 0.87 -16.47
CA PRO A 2 -0.72 0.88 -16.34
C PRO A 2 -1.38 -0.30 -17.06
N ARG A 3 -2.55 -0.72 -16.59
CA ARG A 3 -3.31 -1.84 -17.18
C ARG A 3 -4.42 -1.40 -18.13
N LEU A 4 -4.51 -0.09 -18.39
CA LEU A 4 -5.52 0.54 -19.24
C LEU A 4 -5.34 0.09 -20.71
N ARG A 5 -6.43 -0.32 -21.36
CA ARG A 5 -6.43 -0.80 -22.77
C ARG A 5 -6.94 0.23 -23.77
N SER A 6 -7.66 1.23 -23.28
CA SER A 6 -8.34 2.28 -24.04
C SER A 6 -8.62 3.43 -23.08
N LYS A 7 -8.47 4.67 -23.53
CA LYS A 7 -8.70 5.88 -22.72
C LYS A 7 -10.03 6.55 -23.13
N PRO A 8 -11.20 6.14 -22.57
CA PRO A 8 -12.46 6.85 -22.77
C PRO A 8 -12.38 8.27 -22.18
N HIS A 9 -13.19 9.21 -22.68
CA HIS A 9 -13.21 10.62 -22.23
C HIS A 9 -11.86 11.36 -22.34
N ALA A 10 -10.98 10.92 -23.23
CA ALA A 10 -9.67 11.51 -23.47
C ALA A 10 -9.74 12.94 -24.04
N VAL A 11 -9.05 13.87 -23.36
CA VAL A 11 -8.56 15.14 -23.90
C VAL A 11 -7.21 14.94 -24.59
N THR A 12 -6.34 14.09 -24.03
CA THR A 12 -5.06 13.69 -24.64
C THR A 12 -5.02 12.18 -24.97
N PRO A 13 -4.32 11.75 -26.04
CA PRO A 13 -4.20 10.33 -26.39
C PRO A 13 -3.65 9.46 -25.25
N LEU A 14 -3.89 8.15 -25.31
CA LEU A 14 -3.32 7.20 -24.35
C LEU A 14 -1.82 7.06 -24.55
N ASP A 15 -1.03 7.66 -23.67
CA ASP A 15 0.41 7.43 -23.58
C ASP A 15 0.71 6.36 -22.51
N LEU A 16 1.64 5.47 -22.84
CA LEU A 16 2.15 4.39 -21.98
C LEU A 16 3.69 4.28 -22.08
N VAL A 17 4.37 5.29 -22.62
CA VAL A 17 5.83 5.37 -22.66
C VAL A 17 6.35 5.67 -21.24
N PRO A 18 7.37 4.95 -20.74
CA PRO A 18 8.03 5.32 -19.48
C PRO A 18 8.79 6.63 -19.63
N THR A 19 8.62 7.54 -18.67
CA THR A 19 9.36 8.80 -18.55
C THR A 19 10.49 8.63 -17.51
N PRO A 20 11.71 9.14 -17.75
CA PRO A 20 12.74 9.22 -16.73
C PRO A 20 12.31 10.12 -15.56
N LEU A 21 12.70 9.77 -14.32
CA LEU A 21 12.72 10.73 -13.22
C LEU A 21 13.87 11.72 -13.41
N ASP A 22 13.57 13.00 -13.66
CA ASP A 22 14.57 14.06 -13.72
C ASP A 22 15.16 14.34 -12.32
N GLY A 23 16.49 14.31 -12.18
CA GLY A 23 17.15 14.70 -10.93
C GLY A 23 18.65 14.44 -10.81
N GLY A 24 19.49 15.37 -11.28
CA GLY A 24 20.89 15.51 -10.87
C GLY A 24 21.95 15.30 -11.96
N GLU A 25 23.08 16.01 -11.84
CA GLU A 25 24.17 16.05 -12.84
C GLU A 25 25.06 14.78 -12.86
N ASP A 26 24.86 13.82 -11.95
CA ASP A 26 25.60 12.57 -11.92
C ASP A 26 24.89 11.49 -12.74
N GLY A 27 25.56 10.95 -13.77
CA GLY A 27 25.02 10.06 -14.79
C GLY A 27 24.60 8.64 -14.34
N GLY A 28 23.75 8.54 -13.33
CA GLY A 28 23.08 7.31 -12.90
C GLY A 28 21.88 6.96 -13.77
N ARG A 29 21.54 5.67 -13.82
CA ARG A 29 20.36 5.17 -14.54
C ARG A 29 19.12 5.28 -13.64
N TYR A 30 18.48 6.44 -13.65
CA TYR A 30 17.29 6.73 -12.84
C TYR A 30 16.14 5.75 -13.11
N PRO A 31 15.30 5.43 -12.11
CA PRO A 31 14.11 4.63 -12.32
C PRO A 31 13.13 5.37 -13.26
N GLU A 32 12.68 4.68 -14.30
CA GLU A 32 11.63 5.16 -15.21
C GLU A 32 10.25 4.95 -14.59
N TYR A 33 9.35 5.93 -14.75
CA TYR A 33 7.96 5.86 -14.29
C TYR A 33 6.99 5.93 -15.46
N PHE A 34 5.74 5.50 -15.26
CA PHE A 34 4.68 5.72 -16.25
C PHE A 34 3.86 6.95 -15.82
N PRO A 35 3.61 7.94 -16.71
CA PRO A 35 2.79 9.09 -16.38
C PRO A 35 1.36 8.66 -16.02
N HIS A 36 0.63 9.51 -15.29
CA HIS A 36 -0.74 9.21 -14.91
C HIS A 36 -1.65 9.35 -16.16
N PRO A 37 -2.33 8.29 -16.64
CA PRO A 37 -2.98 8.32 -17.96
C PRO A 37 -4.07 9.37 -18.14
N TYR A 38 -4.64 9.91 -17.05
CA TYR A 38 -5.67 10.95 -17.03
C TYR A 38 -5.19 12.28 -16.41
N GLU A 39 -3.88 12.54 -16.39
CA GLU A 39 -3.31 13.74 -15.76
C GLU A 39 -3.85 15.05 -16.35
N ALA A 40 -3.87 15.19 -17.68
CA ALA A 40 -4.38 16.38 -18.36
C ALA A 40 -5.89 16.59 -18.08
N GLU A 41 -6.68 15.51 -18.14
CA GLU A 41 -8.11 15.54 -17.86
C GLU A 41 -8.42 15.98 -16.42
N LEU A 42 -7.60 15.57 -15.45
CA LEU A 42 -7.71 16.00 -14.06
C LEU A 42 -7.28 17.47 -13.87
N GLN A 43 -6.21 17.90 -14.54
CA GLN A 43 -5.71 19.28 -14.46
C GLN A 43 -6.74 20.29 -15.03
N GLU A 44 -7.42 19.94 -16.12
CA GLU A 44 -8.42 20.81 -16.78
C GLU A 44 -9.84 20.72 -16.18
N PHE A 45 -10.13 19.71 -15.34
CA PHE A 45 -11.45 19.46 -14.77
C PHE A 45 -12.01 20.66 -13.98
N LYS A 46 -13.32 20.92 -14.16
CA LYS A 46 -14.10 21.91 -13.40
C LYS A 46 -15.46 21.30 -13.02
N PRO A 47 -15.96 21.53 -11.78
CA PRO A 47 -17.26 21.01 -11.37
C PRO A 47 -18.42 21.72 -12.09
N GLU A 48 -19.49 20.97 -12.33
CA GLU A 48 -20.75 21.48 -12.87
C GLU A 48 -21.56 22.26 -11.81
N PRO A 49 -22.38 23.26 -12.18
CA PRO A 49 -23.10 24.09 -11.20
C PRO A 49 -23.99 23.33 -10.22
N TRP A 50 -24.63 22.23 -10.65
CA TRP A 50 -25.47 21.40 -9.78
C TRP A 50 -24.68 20.71 -8.66
N GLN A 51 -23.36 20.53 -8.85
CA GLN A 51 -22.45 19.99 -7.83
C GLN A 51 -22.23 20.98 -6.67
N LEU A 52 -22.83 22.18 -6.72
CA LEU A 52 -22.76 23.24 -5.71
C LEU A 52 -24.10 23.50 -4.98
N GLU A 53 -25.18 22.78 -5.33
CA GLU A 53 -26.54 22.97 -4.77
C GLU A 53 -26.72 22.24 -3.41
N VAL A 54 -27.94 22.08 -2.86
CA VAL A 54 -28.19 21.35 -1.59
C VAL A 54 -29.34 20.31 -1.74
N PRO A 55 -29.09 18.99 -1.62
CA PRO A 55 -30.11 17.93 -1.85
C PRO A 55 -30.84 17.40 -0.58
N LYS A 56 -31.50 16.23 -0.70
CA LYS A 56 -32.45 15.62 0.26
C LYS A 56 -32.16 14.13 0.52
N GLU A 57 -32.65 13.63 1.66
CA GLU A 57 -32.50 12.25 2.20
C GLU A 57 -33.17 11.13 1.36
N ALA A 58 -32.72 9.88 1.58
CA ALA A 58 -33.20 8.66 0.92
C ALA A 58 -33.21 7.44 1.87
N ASP A 59 -34.02 6.42 1.54
CA ASP A 59 -34.24 5.19 2.32
C ASP A 59 -33.39 3.98 1.86
N LEU A 60 -33.22 2.99 2.75
CA LEU A 60 -32.53 1.71 2.47
C LEU A 60 -33.23 0.85 1.41
N VAL A 61 -32.44 0.33 0.47
CA VAL A 61 -32.85 -0.60 -0.60
C VAL A 61 -32.20 -1.98 -0.45
N VAL A 62 -32.63 -2.97 -1.25
CA VAL A 62 -31.96 -4.28 -1.31
C VAL A 62 -30.81 -4.19 -2.32
N PRO A 63 -29.56 -4.57 -1.95
CA PRO A 63 -28.42 -4.45 -2.85
C PRO A 63 -28.42 -5.53 -3.93
N GLN A 64 -27.99 -5.17 -5.14
CA GLN A 64 -27.79 -6.09 -6.24
C GLN A 64 -26.38 -6.68 -6.20
N TYR A 65 -26.26 -8.02 -6.23
CA TYR A 65 -24.95 -8.69 -6.25
C TYR A 65 -24.50 -8.96 -7.69
N ILE A 66 -23.30 -8.54 -8.04
CA ILE A 66 -22.78 -8.51 -9.41
C ILE A 66 -21.49 -9.34 -9.48
N ASP A 67 -21.58 -10.59 -9.95
CA ASP A 67 -20.44 -11.50 -10.13
C ASP A 67 -20.23 -11.98 -11.59
N THR A 68 -21.16 -11.70 -12.50
CA THR A 68 -21.02 -12.00 -13.94
C THR A 68 -20.75 -10.76 -14.80
N GLU A 69 -20.12 -10.96 -15.97
CA GLU A 69 -19.89 -9.89 -16.93
C GLU A 69 -21.20 -9.34 -17.51
N ALA A 70 -22.25 -10.16 -17.59
CA ALA A 70 -23.56 -9.74 -18.09
C ALA A 70 -24.20 -8.75 -17.11
N ASP A 71 -24.22 -9.09 -15.82
CA ASP A 71 -24.79 -8.24 -14.78
C ASP A 71 -23.98 -6.95 -14.59
N LEU A 72 -22.64 -7.03 -14.69
CA LEU A 72 -21.77 -5.84 -14.68
C LEU A 72 -22.09 -4.89 -15.85
N ARG A 73 -22.42 -5.44 -17.03
CA ARG A 73 -22.83 -4.64 -18.20
C ARG A 73 -24.24 -4.06 -18.07
N ALA A 74 -25.17 -4.80 -17.46
CA ALA A 74 -26.51 -4.32 -17.15
C ALA A 74 -26.46 -3.16 -16.14
N MET A 75 -25.74 -3.34 -15.02
CA MET A 75 -25.47 -2.29 -14.04
C MET A 75 -24.89 -1.03 -14.70
N LEU A 76 -23.87 -1.18 -15.57
CA LEU A 76 -23.27 -0.04 -16.28
C LEU A 76 -24.26 0.67 -17.23
N GLN A 77 -25.27 -0.03 -17.75
CA GLN A 77 -26.35 0.57 -18.52
C GLN A 77 -27.33 1.32 -17.62
N ASP A 78 -27.71 0.75 -16.47
CA ASP A 78 -28.60 1.37 -15.48
C ASP A 78 -27.99 2.66 -14.87
N LEU A 79 -26.66 2.75 -14.81
CA LEU A 79 -25.92 3.95 -14.39
C LEU A 79 -25.88 5.06 -15.47
N THR A 80 -26.45 4.83 -16.67
CA THR A 80 -26.47 5.83 -17.75
C THR A 80 -27.36 7.02 -17.36
N GLY A 81 -26.75 8.19 -17.19
CA GLY A 81 -27.44 9.41 -16.78
C GLY A 81 -27.46 9.67 -15.27
N CYS A 82 -26.88 8.77 -14.46
CA CYS A 82 -26.51 9.12 -13.09
C CYS A 82 -25.52 10.28 -13.09
N ARG A 83 -25.78 11.28 -12.25
CA ARG A 83 -24.92 12.46 -12.08
C ARG A 83 -23.86 12.25 -11.01
N GLU A 84 -24.16 11.43 -10.01
CA GLU A 84 -23.24 11.03 -8.95
C GLU A 84 -23.40 9.54 -8.59
N VAL A 85 -22.31 8.95 -8.13
CA VAL A 85 -22.25 7.60 -7.54
C VAL A 85 -21.34 7.63 -6.31
N ALA A 86 -21.72 6.93 -5.24
CA ALA A 86 -20.84 6.63 -4.11
C ALA A 86 -20.09 5.33 -4.37
N ILE A 87 -18.82 5.25 -3.97
CA ILE A 87 -17.96 4.07 -4.17
C ILE A 87 -17.14 3.80 -2.90
N ASP A 88 -16.98 2.53 -2.58
CA ASP A 88 -16.07 2.01 -1.55
C ASP A 88 -15.48 0.67 -2.01
N LEU A 89 -14.38 0.21 -1.40
CA LEU A 89 -13.65 -0.99 -1.80
C LEU A 89 -13.22 -1.85 -0.61
N GLU A 90 -13.40 -3.16 -0.71
CA GLU A 90 -12.84 -4.10 0.26
C GLU A 90 -11.56 -4.76 -0.25
N HIS A 91 -10.49 -4.68 0.55
CA HIS A 91 -9.15 -5.12 0.19
C HIS A 91 -8.64 -6.24 1.11
N HIS A 92 -7.85 -7.15 0.54
CA HIS A 92 -7.13 -8.16 1.31
C HIS A 92 -5.64 -8.12 1.01
N SER A 93 -4.82 -8.09 2.07
CA SER A 93 -3.35 -7.98 2.00
C SER A 93 -2.60 -9.05 2.78
N TYR A 94 -3.28 -9.94 3.53
CA TYR A 94 -2.58 -10.92 4.38
C TYR A 94 -2.13 -12.17 3.61
N ARG A 95 -2.92 -12.59 2.61
CA ARG A 95 -2.71 -13.78 1.77
C ARG A 95 -2.52 -13.44 0.29
N THR A 96 -1.66 -12.47 0.06
CA THR A 96 -1.16 -11.97 -1.24
C THR A 96 -0.01 -11.00 -0.95
N PHE A 97 0.98 -10.94 -1.81
CA PHE A 97 2.12 -10.04 -1.66
C PHE A 97 1.76 -8.59 -1.95
N GLN A 98 1.11 -8.33 -3.10
CA GLN A 98 0.77 -6.95 -3.53
C GLN A 98 -0.58 -6.45 -3.00
N GLY A 99 -1.38 -7.34 -2.41
CA GLY A 99 -2.78 -7.07 -2.09
C GLY A 99 -3.72 -7.34 -3.26
N ILE A 100 -4.98 -7.68 -2.94
CA ILE A 100 -6.06 -7.88 -3.91
C ILE A 100 -7.34 -7.15 -3.51
N LEU A 101 -7.96 -6.49 -4.48
CA LEU A 101 -9.32 -5.98 -4.40
C LEU A 101 -10.29 -7.16 -4.39
N CYS A 102 -11.11 -7.25 -3.34
CA CYS A 102 -12.00 -8.37 -3.05
C CYS A 102 -13.47 -8.05 -3.32
N LEU A 103 -13.88 -6.79 -3.11
CA LEU A 103 -15.22 -6.28 -3.35
C LEU A 103 -15.13 -4.83 -3.82
N MET A 104 -16.13 -4.39 -4.56
CA MET A 104 -16.40 -2.97 -4.78
C MET A 104 -17.87 -2.72 -4.50
N GLN A 105 -18.15 -1.66 -3.76
CA GLN A 105 -19.49 -1.21 -3.47
C GLN A 105 -19.77 0.03 -4.31
N LEU A 106 -20.98 0.14 -4.83
CA LEU A 106 -21.42 1.30 -5.61
C LEU A 106 -22.87 1.62 -5.27
N SER A 107 -23.14 2.86 -4.86
CA SER A 107 -24.51 3.33 -4.60
C SER A 107 -24.87 4.51 -5.48
N THR A 108 -26.07 4.48 -6.04
CA THR A 108 -26.75 5.65 -6.61
C THR A 108 -27.71 6.23 -5.57
N ARG A 109 -28.51 7.23 -5.97
CA ARG A 109 -29.62 7.74 -5.15
C ARG A 109 -30.79 6.75 -4.98
N SER A 110 -30.80 5.62 -5.68
CA SER A 110 -31.96 4.71 -5.76
C SER A 110 -31.62 3.21 -5.77
N ALA A 111 -30.34 2.83 -5.87
CA ALA A 111 -29.90 1.45 -5.96
C ALA A 111 -28.49 1.28 -5.38
N ASP A 112 -28.28 0.17 -4.68
CA ASP A 112 -26.97 -0.28 -4.19
C ASP A 112 -26.50 -1.50 -4.99
N TYR A 113 -25.21 -1.57 -5.28
CA TYR A 113 -24.56 -2.64 -6.02
C TYR A 113 -23.33 -3.14 -5.26
N ILE A 114 -23.18 -4.46 -5.18
CA ILE A 114 -22.04 -5.14 -4.56
C ILE A 114 -21.36 -6.01 -5.62
N ILE A 115 -20.19 -5.58 -6.07
CA ILE A 115 -19.48 -6.14 -7.22
C ILE A 115 -18.38 -7.08 -6.73
N ASP A 116 -18.44 -8.35 -7.13
CA ASP A 116 -17.39 -9.34 -6.81
C ASP A 116 -16.13 -9.08 -7.66
N ALA A 117 -15.20 -8.31 -7.10
CA ALA A 117 -13.94 -7.99 -7.73
C ALA A 117 -12.99 -9.18 -7.93
N ILE A 118 -13.22 -10.31 -7.23
CA ILE A 118 -12.46 -11.56 -7.43
C ILE A 118 -12.99 -12.29 -8.66
N ALA A 119 -14.31 -12.55 -8.71
CA ALA A 119 -14.96 -13.17 -9.87
C ALA A 119 -14.74 -12.34 -11.15
N LEU A 120 -14.87 -11.02 -11.03
CA LEU A 120 -14.78 -10.08 -12.15
C LEU A 120 -13.37 -9.51 -12.37
N ARG A 121 -12.31 -10.05 -11.75
CA ARG A 121 -10.93 -9.49 -11.81
C ARG A 121 -10.39 -9.25 -13.24
N ARG A 122 -10.87 -10.01 -14.24
CA ARG A 122 -10.51 -9.82 -15.67
C ARG A 122 -11.46 -8.92 -16.45
N ARG A 123 -12.45 -8.30 -15.79
CA ARG A 123 -13.56 -7.49 -16.33
C ARG A 123 -13.76 -6.15 -15.63
N LEU A 124 -13.15 -5.92 -14.46
CA LEU A 124 -13.17 -4.63 -13.76
C LEU A 124 -12.78 -3.42 -14.63
N HIS A 125 -11.96 -3.60 -15.66
CA HIS A 125 -11.66 -2.55 -16.64
C HIS A 125 -12.89 -1.99 -17.37
N LEU A 126 -14.03 -2.69 -17.37
CA LEU A 126 -15.31 -2.20 -17.89
C LEU A 126 -15.90 -1.04 -17.05
N LEU A 127 -15.44 -0.86 -15.81
CA LEU A 127 -15.80 0.29 -14.96
C LEU A 127 -15.03 1.56 -15.34
N ALA A 128 -13.93 1.46 -16.10
CA ALA A 128 -13.08 2.61 -16.43
C ALA A 128 -13.81 3.78 -17.13
N PRO A 129 -14.76 3.57 -18.06
CA PRO A 129 -15.55 4.67 -18.62
C PRO A 129 -16.32 5.46 -17.56
N LEU A 130 -17.01 4.80 -16.63
CA LEU A 130 -17.76 5.45 -15.55
C LEU A 130 -16.83 6.21 -14.58
N LEU A 131 -15.75 5.57 -14.16
CA LEU A 131 -14.80 6.14 -13.20
C LEU A 131 -14.05 7.34 -13.81
N ALA A 132 -13.76 7.32 -15.11
CA ALA A 132 -13.09 8.40 -15.81
C ALA A 132 -14.03 9.45 -16.46
N ASP A 133 -15.36 9.27 -16.44
CA ASP A 133 -16.28 10.27 -16.99
C ASP A 133 -16.32 11.53 -16.10
N PRO A 134 -15.84 12.70 -16.58
CA PRO A 134 -15.82 13.92 -15.77
C PRO A 134 -17.23 14.45 -15.47
N ARG A 135 -18.27 13.98 -16.15
CA ARG A 135 -19.66 14.43 -15.95
C ARG A 135 -20.36 13.71 -14.79
N VAL A 136 -19.80 12.60 -14.33
CA VAL A 136 -20.31 11.82 -13.19
C VAL A 136 -19.41 12.07 -11.99
N LEU A 137 -19.96 12.59 -10.90
CA LEU A 137 -19.23 12.72 -9.64
C LEU A 137 -19.06 11.36 -8.97
N LYS A 138 -17.83 11.00 -8.60
CA LYS A 138 -17.55 9.86 -7.72
C LYS A 138 -17.37 10.36 -6.29
N VAL A 139 -18.20 9.90 -5.36
CA VAL A 139 -18.08 10.20 -3.93
C VAL A 139 -17.40 9.03 -3.24
N LEU A 140 -16.32 9.29 -2.51
CA LEU A 140 -15.60 8.29 -1.71
C LEU A 140 -15.34 8.82 -0.29
N HIS A 141 -14.75 8.00 0.58
CA HIS A 141 -14.38 8.39 1.94
C HIS A 141 -12.95 7.98 2.31
N GLY A 142 -12.01 8.93 2.27
CA GLY A 142 -10.60 8.65 2.58
C GLY A 142 -9.92 7.78 1.53
N ALA A 143 -10.15 8.12 0.25
CA ALA A 143 -9.82 7.34 -0.95
C ALA A 143 -8.31 7.16 -1.23
N ASP A 144 -7.45 7.53 -0.27
CA ASP A 144 -5.99 7.48 -0.33
C ASP A 144 -5.46 6.09 -0.79
N SER A 145 -6.10 4.99 -0.39
CA SER A 145 -5.74 3.63 -0.86
C SER A 145 -6.51 3.18 -2.10
N ASP A 146 -7.77 3.60 -2.23
CA ASP A 146 -8.69 3.10 -3.25
C ASP A 146 -8.28 3.50 -4.66
N VAL A 147 -7.83 4.74 -4.82
CA VAL A 147 -7.26 5.24 -6.09
C VAL A 147 -6.08 4.39 -6.56
N LEU A 148 -5.27 3.84 -5.64
CA LEU A 148 -4.13 2.98 -5.97
C LEU A 148 -4.56 1.54 -6.28
N TRP A 149 -5.55 1.01 -5.54
CA TRP A 149 -6.07 -0.34 -5.77
C TRP A 149 -6.84 -0.44 -7.10
N LEU A 150 -7.60 0.59 -7.48
CA LEU A 150 -8.24 0.71 -8.79
C LEU A 150 -7.23 0.65 -9.94
N GLN A 151 -6.09 1.33 -9.80
CA GLN A 151 -5.02 1.29 -10.79
C GLN A 151 -4.38 -0.10 -10.89
N ARG A 152 -4.02 -0.71 -9.74
CA ARG A 152 -3.36 -2.02 -9.67
C ARG A 152 -4.25 -3.14 -10.25
N ASP A 153 -5.49 -3.21 -9.79
CA ASP A 153 -6.35 -4.39 -9.99
C ASP A 153 -7.40 -4.23 -11.07
N ALA A 154 -8.06 -3.07 -11.15
CA ALA A 154 -9.07 -2.79 -12.18
C ALA A 154 -8.45 -2.21 -13.46
N GLY A 155 -7.31 -1.52 -13.37
CA GLY A 155 -6.77 -0.72 -14.46
C GLY A 155 -7.62 0.52 -14.74
N ALA A 156 -8.29 1.04 -13.71
CA ALA A 156 -9.20 2.17 -13.79
C ALA A 156 -8.67 3.37 -12.99
N TYR A 157 -9.16 4.56 -13.34
CA TYR A 157 -8.76 5.86 -12.82
C TYR A 157 -10.01 6.68 -12.52
N VAL A 158 -9.95 7.57 -11.53
CA VAL A 158 -11.10 8.38 -11.10
C VAL A 158 -10.90 9.83 -11.55
N VAL A 159 -11.90 10.41 -12.21
CA VAL A 159 -11.96 11.82 -12.63
C VAL A 159 -13.27 12.41 -12.12
N ASN A 160 -13.30 13.66 -11.63
CA ASN A 160 -14.42 14.25 -10.88
C ASN A 160 -14.74 13.42 -9.61
N MET A 161 -13.96 13.66 -8.54
CA MET A 161 -14.07 12.95 -7.27
C MET A 161 -14.30 13.93 -6.12
N PHE A 162 -15.14 13.56 -5.15
CA PHE A 162 -15.29 14.27 -3.88
C PHE A 162 -15.04 13.29 -2.73
N ASP A 163 -13.97 13.53 -1.98
CA ASP A 163 -13.63 12.75 -0.81
C ASP A 163 -14.27 13.36 0.45
N THR A 164 -15.24 12.66 1.01
CA THR A 164 -15.94 13.08 2.24
C THR A 164 -15.03 13.07 3.48
N GLY A 165 -13.98 12.26 3.49
CA GLY A 165 -12.91 12.26 4.50
C GLY A 165 -11.91 13.41 4.33
N ARG A 166 -11.81 14.03 3.14
CA ARG A 166 -11.14 15.33 2.93
C ARG A 166 -12.04 16.48 3.37
N ALA A 167 -13.33 16.45 3.01
CA ALA A 167 -14.32 17.43 3.50
C ALA A 167 -14.38 17.49 5.05
N ALA A 168 -14.38 16.33 5.72
CA ALA A 168 -14.34 16.23 7.17
C ALA A 168 -13.08 16.84 7.82
N ARG A 169 -11.94 16.87 7.09
CA ARG A 169 -10.72 17.55 7.52
C ARG A 169 -10.84 19.08 7.34
N THR A 170 -11.38 19.53 6.22
CA THR A 170 -11.60 20.97 5.94
C THR A 170 -12.59 21.61 6.92
N LEU A 171 -13.60 20.85 7.35
CA LEU A 171 -14.59 21.27 8.35
C LEU A 171 -14.14 21.07 9.82
N ASP A 172 -12.91 20.58 10.05
CA ASP A 172 -12.36 20.20 11.36
C ASP A 172 -13.33 19.38 12.24
N LEU A 173 -13.94 18.36 11.65
CA LEU A 173 -14.90 17.52 12.37
C LEU A 173 -14.22 16.69 13.48
N PRO A 174 -14.91 16.40 14.61
CA PRO A 174 -14.37 15.62 15.74
C PRO A 174 -13.77 14.26 15.37
N SER A 175 -14.19 13.68 14.25
CA SER A 175 -13.52 12.53 13.65
C SER A 175 -13.60 12.56 12.13
N ARG A 176 -12.61 11.93 11.49
CA ARG A 176 -12.39 11.93 10.04
C ARG A 176 -12.77 10.60 9.37
N GLY A 177 -13.35 9.65 10.12
CA GLY A 177 -13.66 8.31 9.64
C GLY A 177 -15.15 8.09 9.38
N LEU A 178 -15.46 7.21 8.42
CA LEU A 178 -16.81 7.01 7.89
C LEU A 178 -17.84 6.69 8.97
N ALA A 179 -17.50 5.81 9.91
CA ALA A 179 -18.37 5.45 11.04
C ALA A 179 -18.79 6.64 11.93
N TYR A 180 -18.03 7.74 11.95
CA TYR A 180 -18.46 8.98 12.60
C TYR A 180 -19.47 9.73 11.72
N ALA A 181 -19.17 9.92 10.43
CA ALA A 181 -20.07 10.61 9.49
C ALA A 181 -21.43 9.90 9.34
N LEU A 182 -21.44 8.56 9.30
CA LEU A 182 -22.66 7.75 9.30
C LEU A 182 -23.49 7.96 10.57
N LYS A 183 -22.84 8.03 11.74
CA LYS A 183 -23.53 8.26 13.02
C LYS A 183 -24.06 9.70 13.14
N GLU A 184 -23.25 10.69 12.79
CA GLU A 184 -23.57 12.12 12.90
C GLU A 184 -24.67 12.53 11.92
N PHE A 185 -24.57 12.12 10.65
CA PHE A 185 -25.44 12.61 9.59
C PHE A 185 -26.61 11.69 9.24
N CYS A 186 -26.56 10.41 9.63
CA CYS A 186 -27.57 9.41 9.30
C CYS A 186 -28.15 8.69 10.53
N GLY A 187 -27.61 8.93 11.74
CA GLY A 187 -27.96 8.16 12.94
C GLY A 187 -27.56 6.68 12.89
N PHE A 188 -26.71 6.28 11.94
CA PHE A 188 -26.37 4.88 11.67
C PHE A 188 -25.09 4.47 12.40
N GLU A 189 -25.14 3.39 13.20
CA GLU A 189 -23.98 2.83 13.88
C GLU A 189 -23.36 1.66 13.09
N ALA A 190 -22.21 1.91 12.44
CA ALA A 190 -21.48 0.91 11.67
C ALA A 190 -20.86 -0.19 12.55
N ASP A 191 -21.10 -1.47 12.19
CA ASP A 191 -20.56 -2.62 12.94
C ASP A 191 -19.10 -2.91 12.54
N LYS A 192 -18.16 -2.37 13.32
CA LYS A 192 -16.71 -2.46 13.07
C LYS A 192 -16.13 -3.88 13.05
N LYS A 193 -16.89 -4.94 13.35
CA LYS A 193 -16.41 -6.33 13.36
C LYS A 193 -15.87 -6.81 12.01
N HIS A 194 -16.38 -6.28 10.89
CA HIS A 194 -16.03 -6.75 9.55
C HIS A 194 -14.88 -5.98 8.89
N GLN A 195 -14.44 -4.85 9.46
CA GLN A 195 -13.34 -4.02 8.94
C GLN A 195 -12.00 -4.78 8.78
N LEU A 196 -11.76 -5.83 9.58
CA LEU A 196 -10.58 -6.70 9.49
C LEU A 196 -10.95 -8.13 9.05
N GLY A 197 -12.09 -8.29 8.37
CA GLY A 197 -12.60 -9.56 7.88
C GLY A 197 -11.81 -10.12 6.69
N ASP A 198 -11.93 -11.42 6.45
CA ASP A 198 -11.39 -12.03 5.23
C ASP A 198 -12.39 -11.89 4.07
N TRP A 199 -12.33 -10.75 3.37
CA TRP A 199 -13.19 -10.42 2.23
C TRP A 199 -13.07 -11.34 1.01
N ARG A 200 -12.18 -12.33 1.05
CA ARG A 200 -12.08 -13.39 0.03
C ARG A 200 -13.11 -14.51 0.22
N VAL A 201 -13.76 -14.59 1.38
CA VAL A 201 -14.76 -15.63 1.67
C VAL A 201 -15.94 -15.56 0.69
N ARG A 202 -16.35 -16.72 0.17
CA ARG A 202 -17.51 -16.88 -0.72
C ARG A 202 -18.33 -18.13 -0.33
N PRO A 203 -19.68 -18.08 -0.37
CA PRO A 203 -20.50 -16.87 -0.55
C PRO A 203 -20.30 -15.89 0.62
N LEU A 204 -20.53 -14.59 0.38
CA LEU A 204 -20.37 -13.60 1.45
C LEU A 204 -21.43 -13.80 2.54
N PRO A 205 -21.06 -13.82 3.83
CA PRO A 205 -22.02 -13.84 4.94
C PRO A 205 -22.96 -12.63 4.88
N PRO A 206 -24.26 -12.77 5.21
CA PRO A 206 -25.22 -11.66 5.19
C PRO A 206 -24.80 -10.43 6.01
N ALA A 207 -24.07 -10.63 7.11
CA ALA A 207 -23.53 -9.54 7.93
C ALA A 207 -22.44 -8.74 7.20
N MET A 208 -21.60 -9.40 6.39
CA MET A 208 -20.58 -8.74 5.57
C MET A 208 -21.21 -8.00 4.38
N LEU A 209 -22.25 -8.57 3.75
CA LEU A 209 -23.02 -7.87 2.71
C LEU A 209 -23.68 -6.59 3.25
N LYS A 210 -24.29 -6.66 4.45
CA LYS A 210 -24.91 -5.49 5.09
C LYS A 210 -23.87 -4.44 5.51
N TYR A 211 -22.70 -4.88 5.99
CA TYR A 211 -21.59 -3.97 6.29
C TYR A 211 -21.17 -3.21 5.03
N ALA A 212 -20.76 -3.94 3.98
CA ALA A 212 -20.27 -3.36 2.74
C ALA A 212 -21.30 -2.41 2.08
N GLN A 213 -22.58 -2.77 2.08
CA GLN A 213 -23.66 -1.89 1.60
C GLN A 213 -23.69 -0.55 2.34
N ALA A 214 -23.50 -0.56 3.67
CA ALA A 214 -23.63 0.65 4.48
C ALA A 214 -22.53 1.68 4.21
N ASP A 215 -21.36 1.25 3.72
CA ASP A 215 -20.23 2.15 3.43
C ASP A 215 -20.52 3.08 2.23
N THR A 216 -21.32 2.66 1.25
CA THR A 216 -21.73 3.51 0.12
C THR A 216 -23.17 4.01 0.19
N HIS A 217 -24.11 3.24 0.76
CA HIS A 217 -25.54 3.54 0.72
C HIS A 217 -25.86 4.96 1.21
N TYR A 218 -25.34 5.32 2.38
CA TYR A 218 -25.54 6.63 2.99
C TYR A 218 -24.59 7.71 2.46
N LEU A 219 -23.54 7.34 1.71
CA LEU A 219 -22.40 8.21 1.45
C LEU A 219 -22.75 9.41 0.56
N LEU A 220 -23.74 9.27 -0.32
CA LEU A 220 -24.27 10.39 -1.10
C LEU A 220 -25.04 11.42 -0.24
N HIS A 221 -25.72 10.97 0.83
CA HIS A 221 -26.32 11.89 1.80
C HIS A 221 -25.25 12.52 2.71
N VAL A 222 -24.25 11.75 3.15
CA VAL A 222 -23.09 12.31 3.87
C VAL A 222 -22.39 13.40 3.04
N TYR A 223 -22.21 13.18 1.74
CA TYR A 223 -21.74 14.19 0.79
C TYR A 223 -22.60 15.46 0.81
N ASP A 224 -23.92 15.32 0.69
CA ASP A 224 -24.84 16.46 0.70
C ASP A 224 -24.74 17.29 1.97
N ARG A 225 -24.65 16.62 3.14
CA ARG A 225 -24.54 17.27 4.45
C ARG A 225 -23.21 18.01 4.59
N LEU A 226 -22.10 17.38 4.20
CA LEU A 226 -20.77 18.00 4.21
C LEU A 226 -20.70 19.18 3.22
N ARG A 227 -21.29 19.05 2.03
CA ARG A 227 -21.38 20.12 1.03
C ARG A 227 -22.16 21.33 1.55
N ALA A 228 -23.28 21.09 2.22
CA ALA A 228 -24.06 22.15 2.86
C ALA A 228 -23.30 22.83 4.02
N MET A 229 -22.51 22.08 4.79
CA MET A 229 -21.69 22.61 5.88
C MET A 229 -20.49 23.44 5.41
N LEU A 230 -19.89 23.10 4.26
CA LEU A 230 -18.81 23.90 3.65
C LEU A 230 -19.28 25.31 3.28
N GLY A 231 -20.58 25.47 2.95
CA GLY A 231 -21.28 26.76 2.94
C GLY A 231 -20.91 27.74 1.81
N THR A 232 -19.74 27.62 1.20
CA THR A 232 -19.28 28.50 0.10
C THR A 232 -18.70 27.70 -1.07
N PRO A 233 -18.79 28.23 -2.32
CA PRO A 233 -18.17 27.60 -3.49
C PRO A 233 -16.65 27.40 -3.35
N GLU A 234 -15.96 28.31 -2.66
CA GLU A 234 -14.51 28.26 -2.46
C GLU A 234 -14.10 27.09 -1.55
N ALA A 235 -14.85 26.85 -0.47
CA ALA A 235 -14.61 25.72 0.43
C ALA A 235 -14.91 24.37 -0.26
N ILE A 236 -15.95 24.32 -1.11
CA ILE A 236 -16.25 23.14 -1.94
C ILE A 236 -15.14 22.91 -2.98
N ALA A 237 -14.67 23.98 -3.65
CA ALA A 237 -13.57 23.90 -4.60
C ALA A 237 -12.27 23.42 -3.96
N GLN A 238 -11.96 23.85 -2.73
CA GLN A 238 -10.79 23.35 -1.98
C GLN A 238 -10.87 21.85 -1.71
N VAL A 239 -12.05 21.32 -1.37
CA VAL A 239 -12.23 19.87 -1.16
C VAL A 239 -12.10 19.10 -2.47
N LEU A 240 -12.66 19.63 -3.58
CA LEU A 240 -12.50 19.02 -4.90
C LEU A 240 -11.03 19.04 -5.36
N GLU A 241 -10.27 20.09 -5.05
CA GLU A 241 -8.83 20.16 -5.30
C GLU A 241 -8.08 19.07 -4.52
N SER A 242 -8.27 18.98 -3.21
CA SER A 242 -7.65 17.91 -2.41
C SER A 242 -8.13 16.50 -2.78
N SER A 243 -9.30 16.37 -3.41
CA SER A 243 -9.79 15.10 -3.97
C SER A 243 -9.12 14.81 -5.33
N ARG A 244 -8.80 15.83 -6.12
CA ARG A 244 -7.96 15.70 -7.33
C ARG A 244 -6.54 15.27 -7.00
N GLU A 245 -5.93 15.84 -5.96
CA GLU A 245 -4.60 15.44 -5.47
C GLU A 245 -4.53 13.93 -5.15
N LEU A 246 -5.61 13.37 -4.57
CA LEU A 246 -5.74 11.92 -4.40
C LEU A 246 -5.81 11.16 -5.72
N CYS A 247 -6.65 11.62 -6.65
CA CYS A 247 -6.82 10.97 -7.96
C CYS A 247 -5.54 10.98 -8.80
N LEU A 248 -4.65 11.96 -8.61
CA LEU A 248 -3.35 12.07 -9.28
C LEU A 248 -2.28 11.12 -8.71
N GLN A 249 -2.50 10.46 -7.57
CA GLN A 249 -1.54 9.50 -7.03
C GLN A 249 -1.30 8.34 -8.01
N ARG A 250 -0.06 7.86 -8.08
CA ARG A 250 0.33 6.75 -8.97
C ARG A 250 0.60 5.48 -8.17
N TYR A 251 0.00 4.37 -8.58
CA TYR A 251 0.42 3.06 -8.07
C TYR A 251 1.81 2.68 -8.58
N GLU A 252 2.74 2.53 -7.63
CA GLU A 252 4.06 1.95 -7.86
C GLU A 252 4.20 0.63 -7.11
N LYS A 253 4.97 -0.30 -7.66
CA LYS A 253 5.27 -1.56 -6.96
C LYS A 253 6.26 -1.29 -5.85
N GLU A 254 6.01 -1.82 -4.65
CA GLU A 254 6.95 -1.73 -3.54
C GLU A 254 8.32 -2.31 -3.94
N ALA A 255 9.31 -1.41 -4.00
CA ALA A 255 10.70 -1.74 -4.16
C ALA A 255 11.21 -2.40 -2.89
N PHE A 256 11.99 -3.47 -3.04
CA PHE A 256 12.62 -4.11 -1.89
C PHE A 256 13.71 -3.19 -1.31
N ASP A 257 13.68 -2.98 0.01
CA ASP A 257 14.73 -2.30 0.77
C ASP A 257 15.54 -3.36 1.55
N PRO A 258 16.78 -3.69 1.13
CA PRO A 258 17.62 -4.67 1.82
C PRO A 258 17.95 -4.28 3.27
N GLU A 259 17.85 -3.00 3.65
CA GLU A 259 18.11 -2.53 5.02
C GLU A 259 16.83 -2.26 5.81
N GLY A 260 15.66 -2.58 5.24
CA GLY A 260 14.34 -2.39 5.86
C GLY A 260 14.18 -3.14 7.18
N TRP A 261 14.93 -4.25 7.37
CA TRP A 261 14.99 -4.98 8.63
C TRP A 261 15.45 -4.10 9.81
N ARG A 262 16.30 -3.10 9.60
CA ARG A 262 16.76 -2.18 10.66
C ARG A 262 15.61 -1.31 11.17
N ARG A 263 14.80 -0.77 10.25
CA ARG A 263 13.61 0.05 10.56
C ARG A 263 12.55 -0.79 11.29
N VAL A 264 12.37 -2.04 10.88
CA VAL A 264 11.48 -2.99 11.55
C VAL A 264 12.00 -3.37 12.94
N LEU A 265 13.32 -3.60 13.10
CA LEU A 265 13.95 -3.92 14.37
C LEU A 265 13.79 -2.78 15.40
N GLN A 266 13.93 -1.52 14.97
CA GLN A 266 13.66 -0.34 15.81
C GLN A 266 12.19 -0.34 16.30
N ARG A 267 11.23 -0.61 15.39
CA ARG A 267 9.79 -0.61 15.72
C ARG A 267 9.37 -1.72 16.68
N ILE A 268 9.94 -2.93 16.56
CA ILE A 268 9.68 -4.04 17.51
C ILE A 268 10.55 -3.96 18.78
N GLY A 269 11.45 -2.98 18.84
CA GLY A 269 12.62 -3.01 19.72
C GLY A 269 12.60 -2.08 20.93
N GLY A 270 11.51 -1.33 21.16
CA GLY A 270 11.35 -0.48 22.33
C GLY A 270 11.70 -1.21 23.63
N GLU A 271 12.66 -0.66 24.39
CA GLU A 271 13.19 -1.15 25.67
C GLU A 271 13.30 -2.68 25.81
N GLY A 272 13.81 -3.36 24.76
CA GLY A 272 13.93 -4.82 24.78
C GLY A 272 14.70 -5.46 23.60
N ALA A 273 14.87 -4.75 22.48
CA ALA A 273 15.85 -5.14 21.47
C ALA A 273 17.27 -4.75 21.91
N GLY A 274 17.83 -5.50 22.87
CA GLY A 274 19.27 -5.49 23.11
C GLY A 274 20.03 -5.68 21.79
N ALA A 275 21.09 -4.90 21.60
CA ALA A 275 21.82 -4.78 20.34
C ALA A 275 22.20 -6.17 19.79
N LEU A 276 21.87 -6.42 18.52
CA LEU A 276 22.25 -7.65 17.84
C LEU A 276 23.76 -7.63 17.57
N ASP A 277 24.44 -8.73 17.88
CA ASP A 277 25.83 -8.92 17.44
C ASP A 277 25.91 -9.03 15.90
N SER A 278 27.11 -8.91 15.33
CA SER A 278 27.29 -8.90 13.87
C SER A 278 26.76 -10.17 13.18
N ALA A 279 26.80 -11.33 13.83
CA ALA A 279 26.28 -12.57 13.27
C ALA A 279 24.75 -12.66 13.38
N GLN A 280 24.16 -12.11 14.45
CA GLN A 280 22.71 -11.93 14.57
C GLN A 280 22.18 -10.93 13.54
N GLN A 281 22.90 -9.84 13.26
CA GLN A 281 22.55 -8.89 12.20
C GLN A 281 22.61 -9.54 10.81
N ALA A 282 23.68 -10.28 10.51
CA ALA A 282 23.80 -11.01 9.24
C ALA A 282 22.67 -12.04 9.05
N ARG A 283 22.31 -12.80 10.10
CA ARG A 283 21.14 -13.70 10.08
C ARG A 283 19.81 -12.96 9.91
N MET A 284 19.66 -11.77 10.50
CA MET A 284 18.45 -10.95 10.35
C MET A 284 18.29 -10.42 8.91
N ALA A 285 19.37 -9.96 8.28
CA ALA A 285 19.38 -9.54 6.89
C ALA A 285 19.11 -10.72 5.93
N ALA A 286 19.78 -11.86 6.13
CA ALA A 286 19.56 -13.06 5.32
C ALA A 286 18.09 -13.55 5.39
N LEU A 287 17.49 -13.57 6.58
CA LEU A 287 16.05 -13.87 6.76
C LEU A 287 15.15 -12.82 6.11
N TRP A 288 15.56 -11.55 6.04
CA TRP A 288 14.79 -10.47 5.44
C TRP A 288 14.70 -10.63 3.92
N ASP A 289 15.84 -10.89 3.28
CA ASP A 289 15.94 -11.16 1.84
C ASP A 289 15.19 -12.44 1.45
N TRP A 290 15.42 -13.55 2.16
CA TRP A 290 14.73 -14.82 1.92
C TRP A 290 13.21 -14.68 2.06
N ARG A 291 12.74 -13.92 3.05
CA ARG A 291 11.31 -13.72 3.31
C ARG A 291 10.64 -12.89 2.21
N ASP A 292 11.27 -11.82 1.72
CA ASP A 292 10.72 -11.03 0.60
C ASP A 292 10.71 -11.85 -0.69
N ALA A 293 11.78 -12.59 -0.98
CA ALA A 293 11.85 -13.48 -2.14
C ALA A 293 10.72 -14.54 -2.12
N LEU A 294 10.55 -15.27 -1.01
CA LEU A 294 9.51 -16.29 -0.87
C LEU A 294 8.09 -15.69 -0.85
N ALA A 295 7.92 -14.50 -0.26
CA ALA A 295 6.65 -13.78 -0.27
C ALA A 295 6.22 -13.39 -1.69
N ARG A 296 7.17 -12.99 -2.55
CA ARG A 296 6.93 -12.73 -3.98
C ARG A 296 6.72 -13.99 -4.80
N GLU A 297 7.39 -15.09 -4.47
CA GLU A 297 7.27 -16.39 -5.16
C GLU A 297 5.89 -17.02 -4.95
N GLU A 298 5.43 -17.09 -3.70
CA GLU A 298 4.18 -17.78 -3.31
C GLU A 298 2.94 -16.86 -3.39
N ASP A 299 3.10 -15.58 -3.76
CA ASP A 299 2.10 -14.48 -3.62
C ASP A 299 1.48 -14.48 -2.22
N GLU A 300 2.30 -14.18 -1.21
CA GLU A 300 1.92 -14.16 0.19
C GLU A 300 2.43 -12.91 0.89
N SER A 301 1.79 -12.48 1.99
CA SER A 301 2.33 -11.33 2.72
C SER A 301 3.61 -11.70 3.48
N PRO A 302 4.60 -10.80 3.62
CA PRO A 302 5.78 -11.06 4.45
C PRO A 302 5.42 -11.45 5.90
N GLY A 303 4.28 -10.96 6.42
CA GLY A 303 3.76 -11.32 7.74
C GLY A 303 3.21 -12.75 7.83
N TYR A 304 2.64 -13.28 6.75
CA TYR A 304 2.20 -14.69 6.65
C TYR A 304 3.39 -15.64 6.48
N VAL A 305 4.38 -15.26 5.66
CA VAL A 305 5.64 -16.04 5.51
C VAL A 305 6.36 -16.13 6.85
N MET A 306 6.77 -15.00 7.43
CA MET A 306 7.45 -14.98 8.73
C MET A 306 7.32 -13.62 9.42
N SER A 307 6.69 -13.60 10.60
CA SER A 307 6.56 -12.37 11.39
C SER A 307 7.93 -11.83 11.82
N ALA A 308 8.05 -10.50 11.92
CA ALA A 308 9.31 -9.85 12.31
C ALA A 308 9.83 -10.31 13.70
N TYR A 309 8.91 -10.62 14.62
CA TYR A 309 9.24 -11.20 15.92
C TYR A 309 9.83 -12.62 15.82
N LEU A 310 9.34 -13.44 14.88
CA LEU A 310 9.95 -14.74 14.62
C LEU A 310 11.32 -14.59 13.97
N MET A 311 11.47 -13.70 12.98
CA MET A 311 12.79 -13.41 12.38
C MET A 311 13.83 -13.06 13.45
N LEU A 312 13.51 -12.10 14.33
CA LEU A 312 14.37 -11.69 15.44
C LEU A 312 14.73 -12.87 16.38
N ARG A 313 13.75 -13.74 16.65
CA ARG A 313 13.94 -14.92 17.50
C ARG A 313 14.85 -15.95 16.83
N LEU A 314 14.69 -16.23 15.54
CA LEU A 314 15.54 -17.13 14.77
C LEU A 314 16.97 -16.58 14.61
N ALA A 315 17.11 -15.28 14.33
CA ALA A 315 18.41 -14.61 14.25
C ALA A 315 19.20 -14.70 15.57
N ARG A 316 18.52 -14.63 16.73
CA ARG A 316 19.12 -14.83 18.06
C ARG A 316 19.40 -16.29 18.39
N ALA A 317 18.45 -17.20 18.14
CA ALA A 317 18.55 -18.60 18.56
C ALA A 317 19.39 -19.49 17.63
N ALA A 318 19.52 -19.12 16.35
CA ALA A 318 20.24 -19.86 15.31
C ALA A 318 19.98 -21.39 15.32
N PRO A 319 18.71 -21.85 15.25
CA PRO A 319 18.38 -23.27 15.32
C PRO A 319 19.07 -24.09 14.20
N ALA A 320 19.85 -25.09 14.60
CA ALA A 320 20.59 -25.99 13.71
C ALA A 320 19.84 -27.29 13.35
N SER A 321 18.55 -27.40 13.70
CA SER A 321 17.71 -28.55 13.35
C SER A 321 16.23 -28.18 13.35
N HIS A 322 15.40 -28.98 12.66
CA HIS A 322 13.94 -28.79 12.60
C HIS A 322 13.31 -28.72 14.01
N ASP A 323 13.71 -29.59 14.94
CA ASP A 323 13.18 -29.55 16.32
C ASP A 323 13.58 -28.28 17.07
N ALA A 324 14.76 -27.72 16.80
CA ALA A 324 15.18 -26.43 17.35
C ALA A 324 14.38 -25.27 16.73
N LEU A 325 14.04 -25.36 15.44
CA LEU A 325 13.19 -24.41 14.74
C LEU A 325 11.77 -24.41 15.31
N VAL A 326 11.16 -25.58 15.53
CA VAL A 326 9.84 -25.74 16.19
C VAL A 326 9.85 -25.19 17.61
N ARG A 327 10.93 -25.39 18.39
CA ARG A 327 11.08 -24.76 19.72
C ARG A 327 11.12 -23.23 19.66
N CYS A 328 11.52 -22.64 18.53
CA CYS A 328 11.49 -21.20 18.35
C CYS A 328 10.07 -20.68 18.03
N ALA A 329 9.21 -21.43 17.34
CA ALA A 329 7.80 -21.09 17.18
C ALA A 329 6.90 -22.32 17.11
N ALA A 330 5.95 -22.39 18.04
CA ALA A 330 4.92 -23.41 18.12
C ALA A 330 3.53 -22.75 18.03
N PRO A 331 2.77 -22.94 16.93
CA PRO A 331 3.16 -23.61 15.69
C PRO A 331 4.16 -22.78 14.86
N LEU A 332 4.86 -23.43 13.94
CA LEU A 332 5.61 -22.75 12.87
C LEU A 332 4.66 -22.19 11.82
N PRO A 333 4.99 -21.07 11.15
CA PRO A 333 4.31 -20.66 9.92
C PRO A 333 4.41 -21.77 8.85
N PRO A 334 3.35 -22.05 8.07
CA PRO A 334 3.36 -23.18 7.12
C PRO A 334 4.52 -23.16 6.11
N LEU A 335 4.86 -21.99 5.57
CA LEU A 335 5.96 -21.85 4.61
C LEU A 335 7.34 -22.06 5.26
N VAL A 336 7.53 -21.59 6.50
CA VAL A 336 8.75 -21.85 7.29
C VAL A 336 8.88 -23.34 7.62
N GLN A 337 7.76 -24.02 7.90
CA GLN A 337 7.75 -25.47 8.11
C GLN A 337 8.14 -26.21 6.81
N GLN A 338 7.52 -25.87 5.67
CA GLN A 338 7.82 -26.50 4.37
C GLN A 338 9.25 -26.25 3.89
N ARG A 339 9.84 -25.08 4.20
CA ARG A 339 11.19 -24.67 3.79
C ARG A 339 12.19 -24.71 4.96
N SER A 340 11.98 -25.61 5.94
CA SER A 340 12.79 -25.65 7.17
C SER A 340 14.29 -25.84 6.92
N ASP A 341 14.66 -26.71 5.98
CA ASP A 341 16.07 -26.99 5.66
C ASP A 341 16.77 -25.77 5.05
N GLU A 342 16.07 -24.99 4.21
CA GLU A 342 16.58 -23.74 3.66
C GLU A 342 16.82 -22.71 4.76
N VAL A 343 15.85 -22.52 5.67
CA VAL A 343 15.97 -21.57 6.79
C VAL A 343 17.14 -21.96 7.71
N ILE A 344 17.33 -23.25 8.00
CA ILE A 344 18.45 -23.74 8.83
C ILE A 344 19.79 -23.50 8.10
N ALA A 345 19.88 -23.83 6.81
CA ALA A 345 21.09 -23.62 6.02
C ALA A 345 21.45 -22.13 5.89
N LEU A 346 20.45 -21.27 5.68
CA LEU A 346 20.58 -19.81 5.61
C LEU A 346 21.12 -19.23 6.92
N LEU A 347 20.58 -19.66 8.07
CA LEU A 347 21.02 -19.22 9.39
C LEU A 347 22.46 -19.65 9.70
N ALA A 348 22.86 -20.85 9.26
CA ALA A 348 24.23 -21.35 9.39
C ALA A 348 25.20 -20.57 8.48
N ALA A 349 24.84 -20.36 7.21
CA ALA A 349 25.68 -19.66 6.23
C ALA A 349 25.90 -18.19 6.59
N ALA A 350 24.85 -17.47 7.00
CA ALA A 350 24.94 -16.05 7.36
C ALA A 350 25.78 -15.77 8.62
N ALA A 351 26.11 -16.81 9.42
CA ALA A 351 26.99 -16.69 10.57
C ALA A 351 28.48 -16.91 10.23
N ALA A 352 28.80 -17.40 9.03
CA ALA A 352 30.18 -17.63 8.63
C ALA A 352 30.91 -16.28 8.39
N PRO A 353 32.15 -16.11 8.89
CA PRO A 353 32.95 -14.96 8.49
C PRO A 353 33.19 -15.02 6.98
N ALA A 354 33.10 -13.87 6.31
CA ALA A 354 33.44 -13.78 4.88
C ALA A 354 34.85 -14.35 4.65
N PRO A 355 35.06 -15.20 3.63
CA PRO A 355 36.36 -15.80 3.38
C PRO A 355 37.38 -14.69 3.14
N SER A 356 38.45 -14.68 3.94
CA SER A 356 39.50 -13.67 3.78
C SER A 356 40.20 -13.87 2.42
N PRO A 357 40.53 -12.77 1.70
CA PRO A 357 41.21 -12.88 0.41
C PRO A 357 42.59 -13.57 0.49
N ASP A 358 43.17 -13.66 1.70
CA ASP A 358 44.48 -14.23 1.97
C ASP A 358 44.53 -15.78 2.01
N SER A 359 43.39 -16.48 1.86
CA SER A 359 43.38 -17.96 1.89
C SER A 359 43.82 -18.63 0.58
N VAL A 360 44.19 -17.88 -0.47
CA VAL A 360 44.79 -18.42 -1.69
C VAL A 360 46.27 -18.72 -1.46
N THR A 361 46.58 -19.90 -0.93
CA THR A 361 47.96 -20.39 -0.88
C THR A 361 48.47 -20.68 -2.30
N PRO A 362 49.60 -20.08 -2.75
CA PRO A 362 50.16 -20.41 -4.05
C PRO A 362 50.70 -21.84 -4.04
N GLY A 363 50.00 -22.75 -4.72
CA GLY A 363 50.47 -24.12 -4.92
C GLY A 363 51.84 -24.13 -5.61
N ARG A 364 52.79 -24.91 -5.09
CA ARG A 364 54.12 -25.09 -5.70
C ARG A 364 53.99 -25.65 -7.13
N VAL A 365 54.10 -24.78 -8.14
CA VAL A 365 54.26 -25.22 -9.53
C VAL A 365 55.70 -25.71 -9.72
N GLY A 366 55.85 -27.00 -9.98
CA GLY A 366 57.14 -27.62 -10.28
C GLY A 366 57.76 -27.07 -11.56
N ALA A 367 59.08 -26.90 -11.55
CA ALA A 367 59.79 -26.30 -12.68
C ALA A 367 59.74 -27.18 -13.94
N GLN A 368 59.25 -26.63 -15.05
CA GLN A 368 59.53 -27.13 -16.39
C GLN A 368 60.05 -26.02 -17.30
N ARG A 369 61.32 -26.16 -17.71
CA ARG A 369 61.94 -25.34 -18.75
C ARG A 369 61.26 -25.59 -20.09
N ARG A 370 60.90 -24.54 -20.83
CA ARG A 370 60.94 -24.54 -22.31
C ARG A 370 61.20 -23.14 -22.86
N ARG A 371 61.66 -23.11 -24.12
CA ARG A 371 62.43 -22.01 -24.72
C ARG A 371 61.56 -21.01 -25.49
N GLY A 372 61.88 -19.72 -25.32
CA GLY A 372 62.23 -18.84 -26.45
C GLY A 372 61.14 -18.06 -27.19
N GLY A 373 61.42 -16.78 -27.43
CA GLY A 373 60.92 -16.01 -28.57
C GLY A 373 59.96 -14.86 -28.25
N GLY A 374 60.23 -13.69 -28.84
CA GLY A 374 59.21 -12.63 -29.03
C GLY A 374 59.40 -11.36 -28.19
N SER A 375 60.29 -10.48 -28.62
CA SER A 375 60.28 -9.07 -28.21
C SER A 375 59.14 -8.31 -28.89
N TYR A 376 58.49 -7.38 -28.20
CA TYR A 376 58.35 -5.98 -28.65
C TYR A 376 57.84 -5.14 -27.48
N GLY A 377 58.57 -4.07 -27.14
CA GLY A 377 58.17 -3.15 -26.07
C GLY A 377 57.63 -1.84 -26.62
N ARG A 378 56.89 -1.10 -25.76
CA ARG A 378 56.93 0.37 -25.72
C ARG A 378 56.37 0.91 -24.39
N GLN A 379 57.28 1.51 -23.62
CA GLN A 379 57.09 2.73 -22.80
C GLN A 379 56.31 3.82 -23.62
N PHE A 380 55.71 4.90 -23.11
CA PHE A 380 55.72 5.67 -21.83
C PHE A 380 54.33 6.40 -21.74
N SER A 381 53.89 7.17 -20.74
CA SER A 381 54.38 7.60 -19.40
C SER A 381 53.18 8.14 -18.57
N VAL A 382 53.39 8.53 -17.31
CA VAL A 382 52.41 9.27 -16.46
C VAL A 382 52.80 10.76 -16.38
N THR A 383 51.81 11.66 -16.31
CA THR A 383 51.98 13.06 -15.87
C THR A 383 50.77 13.52 -15.03
N PRO A 384 50.98 14.16 -13.85
CA PRO A 384 49.91 14.70 -13.02
C PRO A 384 49.79 16.24 -13.10
N GLY A 385 48.62 16.76 -12.74
CA GLY A 385 48.35 18.20 -12.53
C GLY A 385 46.83 18.44 -12.55
N ALA A 386 46.27 19.45 -11.86
CA ALA A 386 46.84 20.34 -10.85
C ALA A 386 45.70 20.85 -9.92
N SER A 387 46.06 21.35 -8.75
CA SER A 387 45.11 21.95 -7.79
C SER A 387 44.63 23.34 -8.22
N VAL A 388 43.35 23.65 -7.99
CA VAL A 388 42.85 25.02 -7.87
C VAL A 388 41.98 25.11 -6.62
N ALA A 389 42.19 26.15 -5.82
CA ALA A 389 41.37 26.48 -4.66
C ALA A 389 40.50 27.71 -4.98
N THR A 390 39.29 27.77 -4.43
CA THR A 390 38.50 28.99 -4.34
C THR A 390 37.92 29.14 -2.94
N GLU A 391 38.10 30.32 -2.36
CA GLU A 391 37.62 30.69 -1.02
C GLU A 391 36.12 31.04 -1.06
N GLY A 392 35.43 30.92 0.10
CA GLY A 392 33.99 31.22 0.17
C GLY A 392 33.44 31.38 1.59
N ALA A 393 33.60 32.59 2.14
CA ALA A 393 32.79 33.27 3.17
C ALA A 393 32.46 32.60 4.53
N ALA A 394 32.49 33.43 5.58
CA ALA A 394 32.16 33.11 6.98
C ALA A 394 30.70 33.48 7.34
N PRO A 395 30.18 33.08 8.53
CA PRO A 395 28.73 33.01 8.80
C PRO A 395 28.14 34.17 9.62
N MET A 396 26.82 34.35 9.49
CA MET A 396 25.87 35.11 10.33
C MET A 396 24.50 34.40 10.18
N ASP A 397 23.58 34.30 11.14
CA ASP A 397 23.54 34.73 12.54
C ASP A 397 22.56 33.84 13.34
N VAL A 398 22.65 33.80 14.67
CA VAL A 398 21.74 33.01 15.54
C VAL A 398 21.01 33.91 16.55
N VAL A 399 19.69 34.02 16.42
CA VAL A 399 18.71 34.54 17.41
C VAL A 399 17.35 33.88 17.10
N GLY A 400 16.49 33.42 18.02
CA GLY A 400 16.58 33.35 19.49
C GLY A 400 15.19 33.47 20.16
N GLY A 401 14.73 32.44 20.88
CA GLY A 401 13.48 32.42 21.68
C GLY A 401 12.22 31.94 20.92
N GLY A 402 11.25 31.28 21.54
CA GLY A 402 11.17 30.80 22.93
C GLY A 402 9.85 30.05 23.23
N ASP A 403 9.92 29.13 24.21
CA ASP A 403 8.88 28.55 25.08
C ASP A 403 7.51 28.03 24.57
N GLY A 404 7.18 26.80 24.99
CA GLY A 404 5.89 26.50 25.64
C GLY A 404 4.71 26.05 24.77
N ASP A 405 4.59 24.75 24.48
CA ASP A 405 3.77 23.84 25.32
C ASP A 405 3.69 22.42 24.73
N GLY A 406 3.92 21.42 25.58
CA GLY A 406 4.04 20.01 25.16
C GLY A 406 2.73 19.24 25.28
N GLU A 407 1.91 19.23 24.23
CA GLU A 407 0.71 18.39 24.19
C GLU A 407 0.99 17.00 23.58
N LYS A 408 0.49 15.96 24.26
CA LYS A 408 0.89 14.56 24.02
C LYS A 408 0.15 13.98 22.81
N VAL A 409 0.90 13.73 21.73
CA VAL A 409 0.41 12.95 20.58
C VAL A 409 0.11 11.51 21.00
N SER A 410 -1.17 11.22 21.23
CA SER A 410 -1.65 9.88 21.57
C SER A 410 -1.70 8.98 20.33
N TYR A 411 -0.61 8.26 20.07
CA TYR A 411 -0.63 7.17 19.09
C TYR A 411 -1.48 6.01 19.61
N CYS A 412 -2.44 5.57 18.80
CA CYS A 412 -3.35 4.48 19.13
C CYS A 412 -2.58 3.15 19.22
N MET A 413 -2.19 2.78 20.45
CA MET A 413 -1.34 1.62 20.71
C MET A 413 -2.16 0.33 20.72
N TRP A 414 -1.64 -0.72 20.07
CA TRP A 414 -2.25 -2.05 20.04
C TRP A 414 -2.45 -2.60 21.45
N SER A 415 -3.72 -2.75 21.87
CA SER A 415 -4.07 -3.51 23.06
C SER A 415 -4.43 -4.95 22.69
N MET A 416 -3.51 -5.88 22.94
CA MET A 416 -3.80 -7.32 22.87
C MET A 416 -4.73 -7.71 24.02
N CYS A 417 -5.98 -8.06 23.71
CA CYS A 417 -6.87 -8.71 24.68
C CYS A 417 -6.28 -10.06 25.13
N ARG A 418 -5.73 -10.10 26.35
CA ARG A 418 -5.40 -11.35 27.06
C ARG A 418 -6.68 -12.01 27.58
N GLY A 419 -7.39 -12.73 26.71
CA GLY A 419 -8.48 -13.62 27.11
C GLY A 419 -7.94 -14.92 27.70
N GLY A 420 -7.85 -14.99 29.04
CA GLY A 420 -7.49 -16.23 29.73
C GLY A 420 -8.63 -17.25 29.72
N PHE A 421 -8.34 -18.49 29.36
CA PHE A 421 -9.26 -19.61 29.58
C PHE A 421 -9.47 -19.84 31.08
N ALA A 422 -10.73 -19.87 31.51
CA ALA A 422 -11.14 -20.44 32.79
C ALA A 422 -12.32 -21.38 32.53
N LEU A 423 -12.08 -22.70 32.65
CA LEU A 423 -13.16 -23.66 32.79
C LEU A 423 -13.86 -23.41 34.13
N LEU A 424 -15.20 -23.47 34.15
CA LEU A 424 -15.92 -23.87 35.35
C LEU A 424 -17.05 -24.84 34.98
N VAL A 425 -17.01 -26.02 35.60
CA VAL A 425 -18.03 -27.07 35.50
C VAL A 425 -18.47 -27.43 36.91
N ALA A 426 -19.71 -27.13 37.27
CA ALA A 426 -20.52 -27.75 38.35
C ALA A 426 -21.94 -27.14 38.25
N TRP A 427 -22.99 -27.88 37.88
CA TRP A 427 -23.79 -28.83 38.70
C TRP A 427 -24.70 -28.17 39.74
N MET A 428 -26.02 -28.44 39.59
CA MET A 428 -27.15 -28.47 40.55
C MET A 428 -26.87 -27.90 41.96
N VAL A 429 -27.65 -26.94 42.48
CA VAL A 429 -29.13 -26.94 42.67
C VAL A 429 -29.67 -25.52 42.64
#